data_AF-A0A2A9A3D1-F1
#
_entry.id   AF-A0A2A9A3D1-F1
#
_cell.length_a   1.000
_cell.length_b   1.000
_cell.length_c   1.000
_cell.angle_alpha   90.00
_cell.angle_beta   90.00
_cell.angle_gamma   90.00
#
_symmetry.space_group_name_H-M   'P 1'
#
loop_
_entity.id
_entity.type
_entity.pdbx_description
1 polymer ?
#
loop_
_entity_poly.entity_id
_entity_poly.type
_entity_poly.pdbx_seq_one_letter_code
_entity_poly.pdbx_strand_id
1 'polypeptide(L)'
;MDFEKYVTNELKRKAANIEPSPNLEDKVQASFYKYQKMKNKEKISMKKKLLLGCIAAAILIPTGTFAGTTIMDKIVGTPEKARQDMGMTEDGYNLVMERIEIAKSVFTEEDFEKYVALLQETYHFYKKVSVVENGERQYTATDRLNADEETRDREVMEQLNTYEERIDQHFTYTFEQAEKITDFPIKHPTYIPVGHQLVFEEVKAEATLGKPMPLITMRYENQNVKKQPHTSEEELGFTIHQLEIVEGEYKDYFLDRPFDKPSKRGRNFTGDIKKYKLNGYDVTFGEYKESNVRAMKIVVPAKEGENAYQIYINGSMLSKKELEKVLLSIVE
;
A
#
# COMPACT_ATOMS: atom_id res chain seq x y z
N MET A 1 32.19 34.44 18.00
CA MET A 1 30.89 34.83 17.40
C MET A 1 29.98 33.64 17.52
N ASP A 2 28.82 33.81 18.16
CA ASP A 2 27.86 32.72 18.39
C ASP A 2 26.95 32.59 17.17
N PHE A 3 27.17 31.52 16.39
CA PHE A 3 26.52 31.30 15.10
C PHE A 3 25.01 31.08 15.25
N GLU A 4 24.57 30.36 16.29
CA GLU A 4 23.15 30.14 16.57
C GLU A 4 22.44 31.44 16.92
N LYS A 5 23.11 32.28 17.72
CA LYS A 5 22.59 33.61 18.07
C LYS A 5 22.51 34.53 16.85
N TYR A 6 23.46 34.44 15.92
CA TYR A 6 23.42 35.16 14.66
C TYR A 6 22.25 34.70 13.76
N VAL A 7 22.10 33.39 13.56
CA VAL A 7 21.02 32.81 12.75
C VAL A 7 19.65 33.16 13.31
N THR A 8 19.46 33.02 14.63
CA THR A 8 18.19 33.33 15.30
C THR A 8 17.81 34.79 15.14
N ASN A 9 18.77 35.70 15.27
CA ASN A 9 18.52 37.13 15.11
C ASN A 9 18.20 37.51 13.65
N GLU A 10 18.86 36.89 12.67
CA GLU A 10 18.53 37.10 11.26
C GLU A 10 17.15 36.55 10.87
N LEU A 11 16.77 35.39 11.40
CA LEU A 11 15.42 34.84 11.18
C LEU A 11 14.33 35.74 11.76
N LYS A 12 14.52 36.24 12.99
CA LYS A 12 13.60 37.20 13.62
C LYS A 12 13.51 38.51 12.83
N ARG A 13 14.64 39.04 12.36
CA ARG A 13 14.70 40.25 11.55
C ARG A 13 13.98 40.07 10.21
N LYS A 14 14.16 38.92 9.55
CA LYS A 14 13.45 38.60 8.30
C LYS A 14 11.96 38.43 8.54
N ALA A 15 11.55 37.71 9.59
CA ALA A 15 10.13 37.51 9.91
C ALA A 15 9.39 38.81 10.21
N ALA A 16 10.03 39.77 10.89
CA ALA A 16 9.43 41.08 11.20
C ALA A 16 9.16 41.95 9.96
N ASN A 17 9.82 41.66 8.84
CA ASN A 17 9.68 42.40 7.58
C ASN A 17 8.84 41.64 6.53
N ILE A 18 8.26 40.49 6.88
CA ILE A 18 7.34 39.77 6.01
C ILE A 18 5.95 40.37 6.22
N GLU A 19 5.45 41.11 5.24
CA GLU A 19 4.02 41.41 5.17
C GLU A 19 3.28 40.09 4.84
N PRO A 20 2.41 39.60 5.74
CA PRO A 20 1.65 38.41 5.46
C PRO A 20 0.74 38.65 4.25
N SER A 21 0.71 37.70 3.32
CA SER A 21 -0.22 37.74 2.19
C SER A 21 -1.64 37.97 2.72
N PRO A 22 -2.43 38.87 2.12
CA PRO A 22 -3.78 39.22 2.61
C PRO A 22 -4.76 38.03 2.66
N ASN A 23 -4.36 36.87 2.13
CA ASN A 23 -5.14 35.64 2.08
C ASN A 23 -4.62 34.56 3.07
N LEU A 24 -3.67 34.90 3.95
CA LEU A 24 -3.09 33.98 4.91
C LEU A 24 -4.09 33.63 6.02
N GLU A 25 -4.84 34.62 6.49
CA GLU A 25 -5.87 34.44 7.52
C GLU A 25 -7.00 33.55 7.01
N ASP A 26 -7.48 33.79 5.79
CA ASP A 26 -8.46 32.94 5.10
C ASP A 26 -7.97 31.50 4.93
N LYS A 27 -6.68 31.30 4.59
CA LYS A 27 -6.08 29.96 4.47
C LYS A 27 -5.98 29.24 5.82
N VAL A 28 -5.62 29.95 6.88
CA VAL A 28 -5.53 29.39 8.24
C VAL A 28 -6.94 29.01 8.73
N GLN A 29 -7.91 29.90 8.55
CA GLN A 29 -9.30 29.69 8.95
C GLN A 29 -9.97 28.56 8.15
N ALA A 30 -9.71 28.48 6.83
CA ALA A 30 -10.17 27.37 5.99
C ALA A 30 -9.55 26.03 6.41
N SER A 31 -8.29 26.01 6.85
CA SER A 31 -7.64 24.79 7.34
C SER A 31 -8.26 24.31 8.66
N PHE A 32 -8.58 25.23 9.57
CA PHE A 32 -9.26 24.93 10.84
C PHE A 32 -10.70 24.46 10.63
N TYR A 33 -11.46 25.11 9.76
CA TYR A 33 -12.82 24.68 9.40
C TYR A 33 -12.84 23.29 8.74
N LYS A 34 -11.85 23.01 7.87
CA LYS A 34 -11.69 21.70 7.22
C LYS A 34 -11.33 20.61 8.22
N TYR A 35 -10.46 20.90 9.18
CA TYR A 35 -10.10 19.99 10.27
C TYR A 35 -11.30 19.66 11.17
N GLN A 36 -12.09 20.66 11.60
CA GLN A 36 -13.30 20.42 12.39
C GLN A 36 -14.38 19.63 11.62
N LYS A 37 -14.55 19.90 10.31
CA LYS A 37 -15.52 19.19 9.47
C LYS A 37 -15.13 17.72 9.22
N MET A 38 -13.84 17.41 9.20
CA MET A 38 -13.34 16.02 9.15
C MET A 38 -13.58 15.30 10.47
N LYS A 39 -13.27 15.94 11.61
CA LYS A 39 -13.45 15.36 12.95
C LYS A 39 -14.93 15.05 13.28
N ASN A 40 -15.86 15.83 12.73
CA ASN A 40 -17.30 15.63 12.96
C ASN A 40 -17.97 14.64 11.97
N LYS A 41 -17.32 14.28 10.86
CA LYS A 41 -17.85 13.30 9.90
C LYS A 41 -17.67 11.84 10.34
N GLU A 42 -16.75 11.57 11.26
CA GLU A 42 -16.49 10.21 11.79
C GLU A 42 -17.48 9.78 12.89
N LYS A 43 -18.43 10.64 13.32
CA LYS A 43 -19.33 10.33 14.45
C LYS A 43 -20.82 10.12 14.16
N ILE A 44 -21.30 10.18 12.92
CA ILE A 44 -22.71 9.92 12.55
C ILE A 44 -22.72 9.36 11.11
N SER A 45 -23.13 8.13 10.74
CA SER A 45 -24.33 7.34 11.07
C SER A 45 -24.13 5.87 10.62
N MET A 46 -24.17 4.91 11.54
CA MET A 46 -24.49 3.50 11.23
C MET A 46 -25.79 3.11 11.94
N LYS A 47 -26.93 3.15 11.24
CA LYS A 47 -28.12 2.38 11.60
C LYS A 47 -28.87 1.91 10.35
N LYS A 48 -28.91 0.58 10.20
CA LYS A 48 -29.89 -0.27 9.51
C LYS A 48 -30.04 -0.10 7.99
N LYS A 49 -29.69 -1.15 7.25
CA LYS A 49 -30.67 -2.01 6.56
C LYS A 49 -30.12 -3.44 6.43
N LEU A 50 -31.00 -4.38 6.73
CA LEU A 50 -30.86 -5.82 6.78
C LEU A 50 -31.69 -6.36 5.60
N LEU A 51 -31.14 -7.28 4.81
CA LEU A 51 -31.83 -8.22 3.90
C LEU A 51 -30.76 -9.18 3.35
N LEU A 52 -30.47 -10.30 4.02
CA LEU A 52 -31.13 -11.62 3.96
C LEU A 52 -31.08 -12.29 2.57
N GLY A 53 -30.28 -13.35 2.46
CA GLY A 53 -30.48 -14.43 1.49
C GLY A 53 -29.23 -14.93 0.77
N CYS A 54 -28.47 -15.84 1.40
CA CYS A 54 -27.86 -17.02 0.74
C CYS A 54 -27.33 -18.00 1.80
N ILE A 55 -28.15 -19.03 2.01
CA ILE A 55 -27.91 -20.42 2.42
C ILE A 55 -26.57 -20.74 3.12
N ALA A 56 -26.74 -21.23 4.35
CA ALA A 56 -25.75 -21.82 5.21
C ALA A 56 -24.98 -22.99 4.55
N ALA A 57 -23.67 -22.83 4.43
CA ALA A 57 -22.72 -23.92 4.61
C ALA A 57 -21.95 -23.60 5.89
N ALA A 58 -22.24 -24.35 6.95
CA ALA A 58 -21.60 -24.24 8.25
C ALA A 58 -20.11 -24.63 8.14
N ILE A 59 -19.24 -23.66 7.93
CA ILE A 59 -17.89 -23.72 8.50
C ILE A 59 -18.04 -23.06 9.87
N LEU A 60 -18.33 -23.89 10.87
CA LEU A 60 -18.03 -23.59 12.27
C LEU A 60 -16.51 -23.36 12.35
N ILE A 61 -16.05 -22.14 12.06
CA ILE A 61 -14.86 -21.65 12.74
C ILE A 61 -15.36 -21.44 14.17
N PRO A 62 -14.88 -22.22 15.15
CA PRO A 62 -15.17 -21.88 16.52
C PRO A 62 -14.64 -20.46 16.70
N THR A 63 -15.48 -19.54 17.16
CA THR A 63 -15.05 -18.35 17.90
C THR A 63 -14.46 -18.78 19.26
N GLY A 64 -13.64 -19.84 19.23
CA GLY A 64 -12.92 -20.39 20.35
C GLY A 64 -11.81 -19.42 20.67
N THR A 65 -12.03 -18.62 21.71
CA THR A 65 -11.03 -18.31 22.74
C THR A 65 -9.59 -18.40 22.24
N PHE A 66 -9.16 -17.32 21.59
CA PHE A 66 -7.80 -16.77 21.54
C PHE A 66 -6.67 -17.70 22.03
N ALA A 67 -6.04 -18.41 21.10
CA ALA A 67 -4.63 -18.79 21.26
C ALA A 67 -3.69 -17.61 20.97
N GLY A 68 -4.16 -16.61 20.19
CA GLY A 68 -3.38 -15.43 19.80
C GLY A 68 -3.01 -14.47 20.94
N THR A 69 -3.77 -14.42 22.05
CA THR A 69 -3.41 -13.57 23.20
C THR A 69 -2.10 -14.02 23.82
N THR A 70 -1.83 -15.32 23.92
CA THR A 70 -0.62 -15.79 24.61
C THR A 70 0.68 -15.56 23.84
N ILE A 71 0.65 -15.61 22.50
CA ILE A 71 1.83 -15.33 21.68
C ILE A 71 2.04 -13.81 21.58
N MET A 72 0.97 -13.03 21.36
CA MET A 72 1.07 -11.58 21.35
C MET A 72 1.52 -11.01 22.70
N ASP A 73 0.99 -11.53 23.80
CA ASP A 73 1.39 -11.11 25.16
C ASP A 73 2.88 -11.36 25.42
N LYS A 74 3.46 -12.41 24.81
CA LYS A 74 4.90 -12.70 24.90
C LYS A 74 5.76 -11.79 24.03
N ILE A 75 5.25 -11.35 22.88
CA ILE A 75 6.01 -10.51 21.92
C ILE A 75 5.89 -9.03 22.29
N VAL A 76 4.67 -8.51 22.37
CA VAL A 76 4.40 -7.07 22.57
C VAL A 76 3.66 -6.75 23.87
N GLY A 77 3.13 -7.76 24.56
CA GLY A 77 2.26 -7.59 25.74
C GLY A 77 0.78 -7.44 25.39
N THR A 78 -0.03 -7.11 26.40
CA THR A 78 -1.44 -6.78 26.17
C THR A 78 -1.56 -5.50 25.34
N PRO A 79 -2.69 -5.23 24.68
CA PRO A 79 -2.90 -3.99 23.92
C PRO A 79 -2.60 -2.72 24.73
N GLU A 80 -2.99 -2.67 26.01
CA GLU A 80 -2.72 -1.54 26.89
C GLU A 80 -1.23 -1.38 27.15
N LYS A 81 -0.53 -2.49 27.38
CA LYS A 81 0.91 -2.47 27.65
C LYS A 81 1.70 -2.08 26.40
N ALA A 82 1.35 -2.62 25.24
CA ALA A 82 1.95 -2.22 23.97
C ALA A 82 1.72 -0.73 23.69
N ARG A 83 0.52 -0.20 23.96
CA ARG A 83 0.26 1.24 23.84
C ARG A 83 1.13 2.08 24.79
N GLN A 84 1.28 1.66 26.04
CA GLN A 84 2.07 2.38 27.04
C GLN A 84 3.58 2.33 26.74
N ASP A 85 4.07 1.15 26.36
CA ASP A 85 5.51 0.88 26.21
C ASP A 85 6.07 1.41 24.88
N MET A 86 5.26 1.40 23.81
CA MET A 86 5.73 1.70 22.46
C MET A 86 4.78 2.59 21.64
N GLY A 87 3.69 3.08 22.24
CA GLY A 87 2.71 3.92 21.55
C GLY A 87 1.99 3.20 20.42
N MET A 88 1.90 1.87 20.50
CA MET A 88 1.25 1.04 19.48
C MET A 88 -0.26 1.34 19.43
N THR A 89 -0.77 1.56 18.22
CA THR A 89 -2.20 1.73 17.97
C THR A 89 -2.90 0.37 17.94
N GLU A 90 -4.23 0.38 18.07
CA GLU A 90 -5.04 -0.83 17.92
C GLU A 90 -4.85 -1.47 16.54
N ASP A 91 -4.84 -0.67 15.48
CA ASP A 91 -4.55 -1.15 14.12
C ASP A 91 -3.17 -1.78 14.00
N GLY A 92 -2.14 -1.18 14.64
CA GLY A 92 -0.79 -1.72 14.66
C GLY A 92 -0.71 -3.06 15.41
N TYR A 93 -1.42 -3.18 16.53
CA TYR A 93 -1.49 -4.41 17.30
C TYR A 93 -2.15 -5.54 16.50
N ASN A 94 -3.28 -5.23 15.85
CA ASN A 94 -4.02 -6.19 15.03
C ASN A 94 -3.21 -6.64 13.81
N LEU A 95 -2.44 -5.74 13.17
CA LEU A 95 -1.58 -6.09 12.04
C LEU A 95 -0.49 -7.11 12.44
N VAL A 96 0.13 -6.94 13.61
CA VAL A 96 1.14 -7.87 14.11
C VAL A 96 0.52 -9.23 14.42
N MET A 97 -0.65 -9.23 15.05
CA MET A 97 -1.39 -10.45 15.34
C MET A 97 -1.74 -11.21 14.07
N GLU A 98 -2.27 -10.52 13.05
CA GLU A 98 -2.59 -11.12 11.76
C GLU A 98 -1.34 -11.70 11.09
N ARG A 99 -0.22 -10.97 11.09
CA ARG A 99 1.04 -11.45 10.49
C ARG A 99 1.58 -12.71 11.18
N ILE A 100 1.46 -12.82 12.51
CA ILE A 100 1.84 -14.02 13.25
C ILE A 100 0.96 -15.22 12.89
N GLU A 101 -0.35 -15.03 12.79
CA GLU A 101 -1.26 -16.12 12.40
C GLU A 101 -1.01 -16.56 10.95
N ILE A 102 -0.68 -15.63 10.05
CA ILE A 102 -0.22 -15.96 8.69
C ILE A 102 1.07 -16.79 8.75
N ALA A 103 2.09 -16.32 9.47
CA ALA A 103 3.37 -17.03 9.62
C ALA A 103 3.15 -18.46 10.15
N LYS A 104 2.25 -18.64 11.12
CA LYS A 104 1.88 -19.94 11.68
C LYS A 104 1.25 -20.88 10.65
N SER A 105 0.48 -20.32 9.71
CA SER A 105 -0.18 -21.11 8.66
C SER A 105 0.77 -21.58 7.56
N VAL A 106 1.87 -20.85 7.32
CA VAL A 106 2.82 -21.13 6.23
C VAL A 106 4.09 -21.83 6.67
N PHE A 107 4.53 -21.64 7.92
CA PHE A 107 5.77 -22.22 8.43
C PHE A 107 5.58 -23.57 9.11
N THR A 108 6.67 -24.33 9.13
CA THR A 108 6.81 -25.48 10.03
C THR A 108 6.83 -24.99 11.48
N GLU A 109 6.56 -25.89 12.44
CA GLU A 109 6.61 -25.55 13.87
C GLU A 109 7.98 -24.97 14.26
N GLU A 110 9.08 -25.58 13.81
CA GLU A 110 10.44 -25.12 14.09
C GLU A 110 10.73 -23.73 13.51
N ASP A 111 10.34 -23.48 12.26
CA ASP A 111 10.52 -22.17 11.62
C ASP A 111 9.66 -21.10 12.30
N PHE A 112 8.43 -21.45 12.69
CA PHE A 112 7.51 -20.54 13.36
C PHE A 112 8.03 -20.16 14.75
N GLU A 113 8.58 -21.11 15.52
CA GLU A 113 9.20 -20.81 16.82
C GLU A 113 10.38 -19.86 16.69
N LYS A 114 11.25 -20.06 15.69
CA LYS A 114 12.37 -19.15 15.39
C LYS A 114 11.87 -17.76 15.00
N TYR A 115 10.85 -17.69 14.15
CA TYR A 115 10.22 -16.43 13.76
C TYR A 115 9.65 -15.67 14.96
N VAL A 116 8.92 -16.36 15.85
CA VAL A 116 8.37 -15.76 17.08
C VAL A 116 9.48 -15.27 18.00
N ALA A 117 10.59 -16.00 18.15
CA ALA A 117 11.73 -15.58 18.96
C ALA A 117 12.39 -14.30 18.40
N LEU A 118 12.55 -14.20 17.07
CA LEU A 118 13.05 -12.98 16.42
C LEU A 118 12.09 -11.80 16.61
N LEU A 119 10.78 -12.03 16.52
CA LEU A 119 9.77 -11.01 16.82
C LEU A 119 9.87 -10.51 18.26
N GLN A 120 10.03 -11.41 19.24
CA GLN A 120 10.20 -11.02 20.64
C GLN A 120 11.41 -10.10 20.82
N GLU A 121 12.53 -10.43 20.17
CA GLU A 121 13.77 -9.68 20.30
C GLU A 121 13.68 -8.30 19.60
N THR A 122 13.11 -8.23 18.40
CA THR A 122 12.94 -6.92 17.73
C THR A 122 11.98 -6.00 18.51
N TYR A 123 10.89 -6.55 19.07
CA TYR A 123 9.97 -5.74 19.89
C TYR A 123 10.56 -5.34 21.25
N HIS A 124 11.50 -6.14 21.78
CA HIS A 124 12.29 -5.74 22.94
C HIS A 124 13.13 -4.48 22.65
N PHE A 125 13.87 -4.45 21.54
CA PHE A 125 14.63 -3.28 21.12
C PHE A 125 13.74 -2.09 20.77
N TYR A 126 12.66 -2.33 20.01
CA TYR A 126 11.69 -1.29 19.63
C TYR A 126 11.07 -0.60 20.85
N LYS A 127 10.73 -1.37 21.89
CA LYS A 127 10.28 -0.82 23.17
C LYS A 127 11.35 0.07 23.81
N LYS A 128 12.61 -0.36 23.85
CA LYS A 128 13.71 0.39 24.48
C LYS A 128 13.93 1.76 23.82
N VAL A 129 13.87 1.81 22.50
CA VAL A 129 14.05 3.04 21.72
C VAL A 129 12.79 3.90 21.62
N SER A 130 11.62 3.39 22.00
CA SER A 130 10.37 4.15 21.92
C SER A 130 10.26 5.22 23.00
N VAL A 131 9.95 6.45 22.59
CA VAL A 131 9.56 7.53 23.51
C VAL A 131 8.07 7.75 23.38
N VAL A 132 7.34 7.51 24.46
CA VAL A 132 5.87 7.52 24.49
C VAL A 132 5.40 8.54 25.52
N GLU A 133 4.46 9.38 25.12
CA GLU A 133 3.77 10.33 25.99
C GLU A 133 2.26 10.16 25.80
N ASN A 134 1.52 10.07 26.91
CA ASN A 134 0.05 9.86 26.89
C ASN A 134 -0.42 8.66 26.04
N GLY A 135 0.42 7.62 25.92
CA GLY A 135 0.13 6.43 25.11
C GLY A 135 0.27 6.64 23.60
N GLU A 136 0.94 7.73 23.18
CA GLU A 136 1.27 8.03 21.78
C GLU A 136 2.79 8.10 21.60
N ARG A 137 3.31 7.43 20.56
CA ARG A 137 4.73 7.46 20.22
C ARG A 137 5.10 8.85 19.71
N GLN A 138 6.07 9.48 20.37
CA GLN A 138 6.58 10.79 19.98
C GLN A 138 7.71 10.64 18.96
N TYR A 139 8.77 9.89 19.30
CA TYR A 139 9.92 9.65 18.44
C TYR A 139 10.66 8.37 18.84
N THR A 140 11.66 8.02 18.03
CA THR A 140 12.56 6.88 18.26
C THR A 140 13.92 7.41 18.73
N ALA A 141 14.33 7.06 19.94
CA ALA A 141 15.60 7.42 20.56
C ALA A 141 16.62 6.28 20.37
N THR A 142 17.28 6.25 19.21
CA THR A 142 18.23 5.19 18.83
C THR A 142 19.48 5.16 19.71
N ASP A 143 19.83 6.28 20.33
CA ASP A 143 20.93 6.43 21.30
C ASP A 143 20.71 5.67 22.62
N ARG A 144 19.53 5.06 22.82
CA ARG A 144 19.24 4.20 23.96
C ARG A 144 19.79 2.79 23.83
N LEU A 145 20.23 2.38 22.64
CA LEU A 145 20.94 1.12 22.42
C LEU A 145 22.45 1.34 22.61
N ASN A 146 23.12 0.38 23.24
CA ASN A 146 24.57 0.32 23.18
C ASN A 146 25.05 -0.34 21.87
N ALA A 147 26.36 -0.35 21.62
CA ALA A 147 26.92 -0.86 20.36
C ALA A 147 26.62 -2.36 20.09
N ASP A 148 26.59 -3.19 21.14
CA ASP A 148 26.30 -4.62 21.02
C ASP A 148 24.81 -4.82 20.72
N GLU A 149 23.94 -4.06 21.37
CA GLU A 149 22.48 -4.09 21.14
C GLU A 149 22.12 -3.57 19.75
N GLU A 150 22.75 -2.50 19.26
CA GLU A 150 22.54 -1.99 17.90
C GLU A 150 22.97 -3.02 16.85
N THR A 151 24.11 -3.68 17.08
CA THR A 151 24.57 -4.77 16.20
C THR A 151 23.57 -5.92 16.19
N ARG A 152 23.09 -6.32 17.37
CA ARG A 152 22.13 -7.41 17.52
C ARG A 152 20.78 -7.09 16.91
N ASP A 153 20.25 -5.89 17.11
CA ASP A 153 18.98 -5.45 16.53
C ASP A 153 19.04 -5.52 14.99
N ARG A 154 20.14 -5.06 14.40
CA ARG A 154 20.37 -5.18 12.95
C ARG A 154 20.39 -6.63 12.47
N GLU A 155 21.11 -7.52 13.16
CA GLU A 155 21.15 -8.95 12.81
C GLU A 155 19.78 -9.62 12.92
N VAL A 156 19.00 -9.27 13.96
CA VAL A 156 17.63 -9.76 14.16
C VAL A 156 16.73 -9.27 13.04
N MET A 157 16.81 -7.98 12.66
CA MET A 157 16.03 -7.44 11.54
C MET A 157 16.40 -8.12 10.21
N GLU A 158 17.69 -8.36 9.94
CA GLU A 158 18.14 -9.07 8.73
C GLU A 158 17.57 -10.51 8.68
N GLN A 159 17.60 -11.23 9.80
CA GLN A 159 17.01 -12.57 9.90
C GLN A 159 15.49 -12.53 9.76
N LEU A 160 14.82 -11.59 10.42
CA LEU A 160 13.37 -11.44 10.36
C LEU A 160 12.93 -11.14 8.92
N ASN A 161 13.63 -10.25 8.21
CA ASN A 161 13.37 -9.97 6.80
C ASN A 161 13.44 -11.23 5.93
N THR A 162 14.36 -12.16 6.22
CA THR A 162 14.44 -13.45 5.51
C THR A 162 13.17 -14.29 5.73
N TYR A 163 12.60 -14.30 6.95
CA TYR A 163 11.33 -14.96 7.19
C TYR A 163 10.16 -14.22 6.54
N GLU A 164 10.13 -12.89 6.59
CA GLU A 164 9.09 -12.10 5.92
C GLU A 164 9.07 -12.34 4.41
N GLU A 165 10.24 -12.39 3.77
CA GLU A 165 10.37 -12.76 2.35
C GLU A 165 9.85 -14.17 2.07
N ARG A 166 10.12 -15.14 2.97
CA ARG A 166 9.58 -16.50 2.84
C ARG A 166 8.05 -16.49 2.95
N ILE A 167 7.45 -15.73 3.87
CA ILE A 167 6.00 -15.56 3.96
C ILE A 167 5.48 -15.02 2.63
N ASP A 168 6.05 -13.94 2.11
CA ASP A 168 5.59 -13.29 0.88
C ASP A 168 5.76 -14.20 -0.36
N GLN A 169 6.78 -15.07 -0.38
CA GLN A 169 6.95 -16.10 -1.42
C GLN A 169 5.79 -17.11 -1.46
N HIS A 170 5.15 -17.42 -0.33
CA HIS A 170 3.94 -18.26 -0.31
C HIS A 170 2.73 -17.60 -0.99
N PHE A 171 2.76 -16.28 -1.17
CA PHE A 171 1.74 -15.49 -1.85
C PHE A 171 2.20 -15.02 -3.23
N THR A 172 3.21 -15.69 -3.80
CA THR A 172 3.61 -15.55 -5.20
C THR A 172 3.03 -16.72 -6.00
N TYR A 173 2.40 -16.43 -7.13
CA TYR A 173 1.63 -17.41 -7.88
C TYR A 173 2.10 -17.51 -9.34
N THR A 174 1.80 -18.63 -9.97
CA THR A 174 1.80 -18.71 -11.43
C THR A 174 0.52 -18.07 -11.99
N PHE A 175 0.52 -17.73 -13.28
CA PHE A 175 -0.67 -17.25 -13.99
C PHE A 175 -1.84 -18.23 -13.86
N GLU A 176 -1.60 -19.53 -14.08
CA GLU A 176 -2.62 -20.58 -13.96
C GLU A 176 -3.20 -20.70 -12.55
N GLN A 177 -2.37 -20.49 -11.51
CA GLN A 177 -2.84 -20.48 -10.13
C GLN A 177 -3.70 -19.25 -9.87
N ALA A 178 -3.27 -18.08 -10.36
CA ALA A 178 -3.97 -16.84 -10.16
C ALA A 178 -5.34 -16.80 -10.87
N GLU A 179 -5.46 -17.33 -12.09
CA GLU A 179 -6.76 -17.45 -12.78
C GLU A 179 -7.77 -18.27 -11.97
N LYS A 180 -7.32 -19.34 -11.30
CA LYS A 180 -8.15 -20.16 -10.40
C LYS A 180 -8.51 -19.44 -9.10
N ILE A 181 -7.71 -18.48 -8.67
CA ILE A 181 -7.97 -17.69 -7.47
C ILE A 181 -8.95 -16.57 -7.80
N THR A 182 -8.73 -15.83 -8.88
CA THR A 182 -9.47 -14.60 -9.17
C THR A 182 -10.76 -14.81 -9.94
N ASP A 183 -10.93 -15.97 -10.57
CA ASP A 183 -12.04 -16.26 -11.47
C ASP A 183 -12.18 -15.23 -12.61
N PHE A 184 -11.06 -14.68 -13.12
CA PHE A 184 -11.05 -13.90 -14.36
C PHE A 184 -9.86 -14.30 -15.24
N PRO A 185 -9.96 -14.19 -16.58
CA PRO A 185 -8.88 -14.58 -17.48
C PRO A 185 -7.71 -13.59 -17.40
N ILE A 186 -6.51 -14.10 -17.17
CA ILE A 186 -5.29 -13.29 -17.13
C ILE A 186 -4.60 -13.38 -18.49
N LYS A 187 -4.47 -12.25 -19.19
CA LYS A 187 -3.99 -12.24 -20.58
C LYS A 187 -2.79 -11.33 -20.77
N HIS A 188 -1.84 -11.73 -21.60
CA HIS A 188 -0.82 -10.83 -22.13
C HIS A 188 -1.42 -9.96 -23.26
N PRO A 189 -0.99 -8.70 -23.42
CA PRO A 189 -1.38 -7.87 -24.56
C PRO A 189 -0.94 -8.50 -25.89
N THR A 190 -1.86 -8.61 -26.84
CA THR A 190 -1.56 -9.06 -28.21
C THR A 190 -0.96 -7.94 -29.08
N TYR A 191 -1.04 -6.69 -28.63
CA TYR A 191 -0.39 -5.53 -29.26
C TYR A 191 0.67 -4.91 -28.34
N ILE A 192 1.91 -4.87 -28.81
CA ILE A 192 3.02 -4.19 -28.14
C ILE A 192 3.49 -3.01 -29.01
N PRO A 193 3.61 -1.78 -28.48
CA PRO A 193 4.14 -0.66 -29.23
C PRO A 193 5.57 -0.93 -29.72
N VAL A 194 5.90 -0.44 -30.91
CA VAL A 194 7.20 -0.67 -31.55
C VAL A 194 8.35 -0.30 -30.60
N GLY A 195 9.37 -1.16 -30.56
CA GLY A 195 10.56 -0.98 -29.71
C GLY A 195 10.38 -1.42 -28.27
N HIS A 196 9.18 -1.79 -27.83
CA HIS A 196 8.94 -2.29 -26.48
C HIS A 196 8.99 -3.82 -26.43
N GLN A 197 9.46 -4.37 -25.31
CA GLN A 197 9.44 -5.80 -25.04
C GLN A 197 9.14 -6.07 -23.57
N LEU A 198 8.58 -7.24 -23.27
CA LEU A 198 8.39 -7.71 -21.91
C LEU A 198 9.76 -7.93 -21.25
N VAL A 199 9.95 -7.38 -20.06
CA VAL A 199 11.20 -7.53 -19.27
C VAL A 199 10.97 -8.04 -17.86
N PHE A 200 9.72 -8.04 -17.38
CA PHE A 200 9.36 -8.51 -16.06
C PHE A 200 7.89 -8.90 -16.02
N GLU A 201 7.59 -10.01 -15.38
CA GLU A 201 6.23 -10.42 -15.04
C GLU A 201 6.21 -11.03 -13.65
N GLU A 202 5.14 -10.76 -12.90
CA GLU A 202 4.98 -11.25 -11.54
C GLU A 202 3.50 -11.33 -11.19
N VAL A 203 3.15 -12.32 -10.37
CA VAL A 203 1.82 -12.43 -9.77
C VAL A 203 2.00 -12.59 -8.26
N LYS A 204 1.58 -11.58 -7.51
CA LYS A 204 1.73 -11.53 -6.05
C LYS A 204 0.47 -11.03 -5.38
N ALA A 205 0.12 -11.61 -4.24
CA ALA A 205 -0.95 -11.14 -3.38
C ALA A 205 -0.41 -10.65 -2.04
N GLU A 206 -1.24 -9.92 -1.30
CA GLU A 206 -0.97 -9.65 0.11
C GLU A 206 -1.03 -10.95 0.87
N ALA A 207 -0.10 -11.11 1.81
CA ALA A 207 -0.21 -12.21 2.73
C ALA A 207 -1.48 -12.04 3.55
N THR A 208 -2.31 -13.08 3.57
CA THR A 208 -3.62 -13.04 4.20
C THR A 208 -4.01 -14.44 4.68
N LEU A 209 -4.89 -14.49 5.69
CA LEU A 209 -5.59 -15.70 6.09
C LEU A 209 -6.85 -15.97 5.23
N GLY A 210 -7.29 -14.96 4.47
CA GLY A 210 -8.48 -15.03 3.63
C GLY A 210 -8.20 -15.51 2.20
N LYS A 211 -9.13 -15.22 1.29
CA LYS A 211 -8.92 -15.42 -0.16
C LYS A 211 -7.84 -14.42 -0.62
N PRO A 212 -6.70 -14.89 -1.17
CA PRO A 212 -5.69 -13.99 -1.71
C PRO A 212 -6.25 -13.19 -2.89
N MET A 213 -5.77 -11.94 -3.02
CA MET A 213 -6.11 -11.07 -4.14
C MET A 213 -4.82 -10.77 -4.93
N PRO A 214 -4.45 -11.62 -5.88
CA PRO A 214 -3.21 -11.42 -6.63
C PRO A 214 -3.30 -10.21 -7.56
N LEU A 215 -2.26 -9.39 -7.52
CA LEU A 215 -1.94 -8.38 -8.51
C LEU A 215 -1.04 -9.00 -9.58
N ILE A 216 -1.51 -8.96 -10.81
CA ILE A 216 -0.72 -9.38 -11.97
C ILE A 216 0.01 -8.15 -12.49
N THR A 217 1.32 -8.23 -12.59
CA THR A 217 2.18 -7.13 -13.07
C THR A 217 2.99 -7.59 -14.28
N MET A 218 2.99 -6.79 -15.34
CA MET A 218 3.83 -7.00 -16.52
C MET A 218 4.49 -5.68 -16.91
N ARG A 219 5.83 -5.66 -17.01
CA ARG A 219 6.60 -4.47 -17.37
C ARG A 219 7.20 -4.60 -18.75
N TYR A 220 6.93 -3.60 -19.57
CA TYR A 220 7.42 -3.49 -20.94
C TYR A 220 8.37 -2.30 -21.05
N GLU A 221 9.61 -2.55 -21.47
CA GLU A 221 10.62 -1.51 -21.65
C GLU A 221 10.90 -1.27 -23.14
N ASN A 222 11.10 -0.01 -23.50
CA ASN A 222 11.56 0.43 -24.81
C ASN A 222 13.08 0.23 -24.93
N GLN A 223 13.48 -0.70 -25.79
CA GLN A 223 14.90 -1.03 -26.02
C GLN A 223 15.72 0.15 -26.55
N ASN A 224 15.07 1.17 -27.12
CA ASN A 224 15.74 2.35 -27.66
C ASN A 224 16.09 3.39 -26.59
N VAL A 225 15.53 3.25 -25.38
CA VAL A 225 15.79 4.16 -24.27
C VAL A 225 16.91 3.58 -23.41
N LYS A 226 18.02 4.31 -23.31
CA LYS A 226 19.16 3.91 -22.48
C LYS A 226 18.85 4.19 -21.01
N LYS A 227 19.01 3.17 -20.16
CA LYS A 227 18.96 3.32 -18.70
C LYS A 227 20.11 4.22 -18.24
N GLN A 228 19.77 5.41 -17.73
CA GLN A 228 20.69 6.32 -17.07
C GLN A 228 20.20 6.60 -15.65
N PRO A 229 21.05 7.11 -14.73
CA PRO A 229 20.66 7.33 -13.33
C PRO A 229 19.43 8.23 -13.11
N HIS A 230 19.07 9.04 -14.10
CA HIS A 230 17.95 9.99 -14.07
C HIS A 230 16.82 9.62 -15.03
N THR A 231 16.91 8.47 -15.72
CA THR A 231 15.81 7.99 -16.57
C THR A 231 14.68 7.49 -15.67
N SER A 232 13.51 8.07 -15.83
CA SER A 232 12.30 7.67 -15.11
C SER A 232 11.75 6.34 -15.63
N GLU A 233 11.02 5.58 -14.80
CA GLU A 233 10.37 4.34 -15.23
C GLU A 233 9.39 4.58 -16.38
N GLU A 234 8.71 5.74 -16.39
CA GLU A 234 7.77 6.11 -17.46
C GLU A 234 8.46 6.43 -18.79
N GLU A 235 9.73 6.86 -18.76
CA GLU A 235 10.59 6.99 -19.95
C GLU A 235 11.11 5.64 -20.43
N LEU A 236 11.41 4.72 -19.51
CA LEU A 236 11.85 3.38 -19.86
C LEU A 236 10.75 2.57 -20.53
N GLY A 237 9.49 2.78 -20.18
CA GLY A 237 8.37 2.13 -20.85
C GLY A 237 7.06 2.26 -20.09
N PHE A 238 6.40 1.12 -19.85
CA PHE A 238 5.12 1.08 -19.14
C PHE A 238 4.92 -0.24 -18.41
N THR A 239 4.12 -0.18 -17.36
CA THR A 239 3.72 -1.35 -16.56
C THR A 239 2.21 -1.53 -16.65
N ILE A 240 1.80 -2.74 -17.01
CA ILE A 240 0.41 -3.19 -16.99
C ILE A 240 0.16 -3.89 -15.65
N HIS A 241 -0.98 -3.57 -15.06
CA HIS A 241 -1.51 -4.27 -13.91
C HIS A 241 -2.90 -4.84 -14.22
N GLN A 242 -3.16 -6.10 -13.84
CA GLN A 242 -4.48 -6.73 -13.90
C GLN A 242 -4.90 -7.22 -12.53
N LEU A 243 -6.18 -7.08 -12.21
CA LEU A 243 -6.66 -7.25 -10.85
C LEU A 243 -8.20 -7.28 -10.78
N GLU A 244 -8.72 -8.15 -9.91
CA GLU A 244 -10.15 -8.29 -9.61
C GLU A 244 -10.76 -6.99 -9.03
N ILE A 245 -11.99 -6.67 -9.45
CA ILE A 245 -12.80 -5.60 -8.86
C ILE A 245 -13.72 -6.23 -7.83
N VAL A 246 -13.42 -6.02 -6.55
CA VAL A 246 -14.27 -6.43 -5.42
C VAL A 246 -15.13 -5.28 -4.90
N GLU A 247 -16.31 -5.57 -4.38
CA GLU A 247 -17.15 -4.58 -3.70
C GLU A 247 -16.53 -4.15 -2.35
N GLY A 248 -16.16 -2.87 -2.21
CA GLY A 248 -15.63 -2.31 -0.95
C GLY A 248 -14.48 -1.32 -1.13
N GLU A 249 -13.89 -0.87 -0.01
CA GLU A 249 -12.63 -0.11 -0.07
C GLU A 249 -11.50 -1.04 -0.49
N TYR A 250 -11.10 -0.91 -1.76
CA TYR A 250 -9.90 -1.55 -2.29
C TYR A 250 -8.68 -1.10 -1.46
N LYS A 251 -8.17 -2.00 -0.62
CA LYS A 251 -6.91 -1.80 0.11
C LYS A 251 -5.77 -2.16 -0.83
N ASP A 252 -5.42 -1.21 -1.69
CA ASP A 252 -4.30 -1.36 -2.60
C ASP A 252 -2.99 -1.22 -1.82
N TYR A 253 -2.45 -2.32 -1.30
CA TYR A 253 -1.21 -2.29 -0.53
C TYR A 253 0.05 -2.35 -1.40
N PHE A 254 -0.04 -2.86 -2.62
CA PHE A 254 1.12 -3.01 -3.53
C PHE A 254 1.29 -1.88 -4.53
N LEU A 255 0.27 -1.05 -4.71
CA LEU A 255 0.38 0.10 -5.59
C LEU A 255 0.21 1.38 -4.79
N ASP A 256 1.14 2.32 -5.03
CA ASP A 256 0.79 3.72 -4.91
C ASP A 256 -0.51 3.92 -5.69
N ARG A 257 -1.58 4.19 -4.93
CA ARG A 257 -3.00 4.10 -5.31
C ARG A 257 -3.30 4.37 -6.79
N PRO A 258 -4.32 3.71 -7.39
CA PRO A 258 -4.72 3.94 -8.77
C PRO A 258 -4.82 5.43 -9.07
N PHE A 259 -4.30 5.85 -10.23
CA PHE A 259 -4.17 7.27 -10.58
C PHE A 259 -5.47 8.09 -10.48
N ASP A 260 -6.63 7.42 -10.52
CA ASP A 260 -7.94 8.02 -10.46
C ASP A 260 -8.53 8.12 -9.04
N LYS A 261 -7.73 7.85 -8.00
CA LYS A 261 -8.09 8.05 -6.59
C LYS A 261 -7.18 9.09 -5.92
N PRO A 262 -7.73 10.04 -5.14
CA PRO A 262 -6.92 11.01 -4.42
C PRO A 262 -6.05 10.34 -3.35
N SER A 263 -4.78 10.73 -3.28
CA SER A 263 -3.82 10.30 -2.27
C SER A 263 -3.34 11.49 -1.42
N LYS A 264 -3.14 11.25 -0.12
CA LYS A 264 -2.46 12.20 0.78
C LYS A 264 -0.93 12.06 0.71
N ARG A 265 -0.40 10.98 0.12
CA ARG A 265 1.03 10.57 0.18
C ARG A 265 1.73 10.49 -1.18
N GLY A 266 1.03 10.62 -2.31
CA GLY A 266 1.61 10.45 -3.65
C GLY A 266 1.52 11.70 -4.52
N ARG A 267 2.23 11.66 -5.67
CA ARG A 267 2.04 12.61 -6.79
C ARG A 267 0.60 12.46 -7.29
N ASN A 268 -0.34 13.23 -6.72
CA ASN A 268 -1.70 13.28 -7.25
C ASN A 268 -1.60 13.61 -8.74
N PHE A 269 -2.35 12.89 -9.59
CA PHE A 269 -2.63 13.39 -10.92
C PHE A 269 -3.28 14.77 -10.74
N THR A 270 -2.51 15.82 -11.01
CA THR A 270 -3.00 17.20 -10.93
C THR A 270 -3.79 17.59 -12.17
N GLY A 271 -3.79 16.73 -13.20
CA GLY A 271 -4.47 16.96 -14.47
C GLY A 271 -5.88 16.40 -14.58
N ASP A 272 -6.45 16.57 -15.77
CA ASP A 272 -7.85 16.28 -16.04
C ASP A 272 -8.05 14.77 -16.21
N ILE A 273 -8.88 14.18 -15.34
CA ILE A 273 -9.32 12.79 -15.48
C ILE A 273 -10.54 12.76 -16.40
N LYS A 274 -10.44 12.02 -17.49
CA LYS A 274 -11.52 11.85 -18.49
C LYS A 274 -12.07 10.43 -18.38
N LYS A 275 -13.39 10.31 -18.43
CA LYS A 275 -14.10 9.02 -18.47
C LYS A 275 -14.88 8.91 -19.77
N TYR A 276 -14.78 7.77 -20.45
CA TYR A 276 -15.45 7.54 -21.73
C TYR A 276 -15.63 6.04 -21.99
N LYS A 277 -16.40 5.70 -23.02
CA LYS A 277 -16.56 4.33 -23.51
C LYS A 277 -15.61 4.08 -24.68
N LEU A 278 -14.97 2.92 -24.68
CA LEU A 278 -14.15 2.43 -25.79
C LEU A 278 -14.52 0.97 -26.05
N ASN A 279 -15.02 0.66 -27.24
CA ASN A 279 -15.51 -0.68 -27.61
C ASN A 279 -16.46 -1.31 -26.57
N GLY A 280 -17.28 -0.49 -25.91
CA GLY A 280 -18.22 -0.92 -24.87
C GLY A 280 -17.67 -0.93 -23.44
N TYR A 281 -16.36 -0.91 -23.27
CA TYR A 281 -15.69 -0.89 -21.97
C TYR A 281 -15.64 0.50 -21.35
N ASP A 282 -15.69 0.57 -20.02
CA ASP A 282 -15.47 1.82 -19.29
C ASP A 282 -13.98 2.12 -19.20
N VAL A 283 -13.58 3.28 -19.74
CA VAL A 283 -12.20 3.75 -19.73
C VAL A 283 -12.07 5.01 -18.88
N THR A 284 -11.06 5.03 -18.03
CA THR A 284 -10.59 6.22 -17.31
C THR A 284 -9.21 6.57 -17.84
N PHE A 285 -8.97 7.84 -18.13
CA PHE A 285 -7.72 8.34 -18.68
C PHE A 285 -7.28 9.58 -17.92
N GLY A 286 -6.00 9.62 -17.54
CA GLY A 286 -5.39 10.75 -16.84
C GLY A 286 -4.15 11.26 -17.57
N GLU A 287 -3.94 12.57 -17.50
CA GLU A 287 -2.73 13.24 -18.01
C GLU A 287 -2.09 14.05 -16.88
N TYR A 288 -0.78 13.95 -16.69
CA TYR A 288 -0.08 14.81 -15.74
C TYR A 288 0.06 16.22 -16.32
N LYS A 289 -0.22 17.28 -15.53
CA LYS A 289 -0.16 18.67 -16.03
C LYS A 289 1.25 19.13 -16.41
N GLU A 290 2.25 18.62 -15.71
CA GLU A 290 3.63 19.11 -15.77
C GLU A 290 4.55 18.17 -16.57
N SER A 291 4.02 17.11 -17.18
CA SER A 291 4.79 16.14 -17.94
C SER A 291 3.98 15.48 -19.05
N ASN A 292 4.66 14.71 -19.91
CA ASN A 292 4.02 13.89 -20.93
C ASN A 292 3.55 12.53 -20.39
N VAL A 293 3.56 12.34 -19.06
CA VAL A 293 3.14 11.09 -18.44
C VAL A 293 1.62 11.00 -18.49
N ARG A 294 1.13 9.82 -18.87
CA ARG A 294 -0.28 9.50 -18.99
C ARG A 294 -0.57 8.19 -18.28
N ALA A 295 -1.81 8.05 -17.84
CA ALA A 295 -2.33 6.82 -17.26
C ALA A 295 -3.67 6.45 -17.88
N MET A 296 -3.94 5.15 -17.94
CA MET A 296 -5.19 4.65 -18.48
C MET A 296 -5.63 3.40 -17.74
N LYS A 297 -6.93 3.28 -17.52
CA LYS A 297 -7.59 2.12 -16.94
C LYS A 297 -8.77 1.72 -17.80
N ILE A 298 -8.94 0.43 -18.02
CA ILE A 298 -10.13 -0.18 -18.61
C ILE A 298 -10.78 -1.11 -17.57
N VAL A 299 -12.10 -1.09 -17.49
CA VAL A 299 -12.88 -1.99 -16.62
C VAL A 299 -13.59 -3.02 -17.49
N VAL A 300 -13.37 -4.29 -17.16
CA VAL A 300 -14.04 -5.42 -17.77
C VAL A 300 -15.16 -5.87 -16.81
N PRO A 301 -16.43 -5.76 -17.23
CA PRO A 301 -17.55 -6.16 -16.38
C PRO A 301 -17.56 -7.68 -16.19
N ALA A 302 -18.13 -8.11 -15.05
CA ALA A 302 -18.34 -9.53 -14.78
C ALA A 302 -19.19 -10.18 -15.89
N LYS A 303 -18.87 -11.44 -16.19
CA LYS A 303 -19.63 -12.31 -17.09
C LYS A 303 -20.05 -13.57 -16.33
N GLU A 304 -20.90 -14.40 -16.94
CA GLU A 304 -21.34 -15.64 -16.28
C GLU A 304 -20.14 -16.53 -15.92
N GLY A 305 -19.87 -16.67 -14.62
CA GLY A 305 -18.73 -17.42 -14.10
C GLY A 305 -17.39 -16.66 -14.05
N GLU A 306 -17.34 -15.38 -14.45
CA GLU A 306 -16.12 -14.56 -14.42
C GLU A 306 -16.33 -13.29 -13.59
N ASN A 307 -15.40 -13.02 -12.65
CA ASN A 307 -15.42 -11.80 -11.84
C ASN A 307 -15.09 -10.57 -12.69
N ALA A 308 -15.64 -9.41 -12.29
CA ALA A 308 -15.24 -8.15 -12.87
C ALA A 308 -13.77 -7.87 -12.54
N TYR A 309 -13.03 -7.28 -13.47
CA TYR A 309 -11.63 -6.95 -13.26
C TYR A 309 -11.26 -5.65 -13.97
N GLN A 310 -10.13 -5.07 -13.55
CA GLN A 310 -9.58 -3.87 -14.15
C GLN A 310 -8.18 -4.14 -14.67
N ILE A 311 -7.85 -3.43 -15.74
CA ILE A 311 -6.50 -3.38 -16.29
C ILE A 311 -6.10 -1.92 -16.33
N TYR A 312 -4.92 -1.59 -15.82
CA TYR A 312 -4.46 -0.21 -15.84
C TYR A 312 -2.94 -0.08 -15.99
N ILE A 313 -2.57 1.10 -16.46
CA ILE A 313 -1.21 1.61 -16.61
C ILE A 313 -1.18 2.93 -15.83
N ASN A 314 -0.41 2.98 -14.74
CA ASN A 314 -0.37 4.15 -13.84
C ASN A 314 0.55 5.28 -14.35
N GLY A 315 1.46 4.99 -15.28
CA GLY A 315 2.38 5.97 -15.84
C GLY A 315 3.03 5.45 -17.12
N SER A 316 3.05 6.29 -18.16
CA SER A 316 3.71 6.01 -19.43
C SER A 316 3.89 7.28 -20.24
N MET A 317 4.96 7.35 -21.04
CA MET A 317 5.11 8.38 -22.09
C MET A 317 4.34 8.07 -23.39
N LEU A 318 3.70 6.89 -23.49
CA LEU A 318 2.89 6.52 -24.65
C LEU A 318 1.76 7.52 -24.90
N SER A 319 1.38 7.69 -26.17
CA SER A 319 0.22 8.50 -26.53
C SER A 319 -1.08 7.84 -26.07
N LYS A 320 -2.15 8.62 -25.92
CA LYS A 320 -3.49 8.10 -25.61
C LYS A 320 -3.89 6.94 -26.54
N LYS A 321 -3.68 7.10 -27.85
CA LYS A 321 -4.04 6.09 -28.86
C LYS A 321 -3.26 4.78 -28.69
N GLU A 322 -1.99 4.87 -28.29
CA GLU A 322 -1.17 3.69 -28.03
C GLU A 322 -1.62 2.96 -26.78
N LEU A 323 -1.94 3.69 -25.70
CA LEU A 323 -2.53 3.11 -24.49
C LEU A 323 -3.86 2.40 -24.76
N GLU A 324 -4.73 3.01 -25.57
CA GLU A 324 -6.01 2.41 -25.97
C GLU A 324 -5.79 1.07 -26.70
N LYS A 325 -4.86 1.03 -27.67
CA LYS A 325 -4.55 -0.22 -28.39
C LYS A 325 -3.99 -1.29 -27.46
N VAL A 326 -3.06 -0.95 -26.58
CA VAL A 326 -2.45 -1.89 -25.63
C VAL A 326 -3.53 -2.50 -24.74
N LEU A 327 -4.36 -1.67 -24.10
CA LEU A 327 -5.41 -2.17 -23.19
C LEU A 327 -6.50 -2.97 -23.92
N LEU A 328 -6.93 -2.53 -25.11
CA LEU A 328 -7.90 -3.28 -25.92
C LEU A 328 -7.35 -4.65 -26.32
N SER A 329 -6.05 -4.74 -26.65
CA SER A 329 -5.41 -6.00 -27.05
C SER A 329 -5.31 -7.07 -25.97
N ILE A 330 -5.65 -6.71 -24.72
CA ILE A 330 -5.73 -7.64 -23.59
C ILE A 330 -7.17 -8.15 -23.41
N VAL A 331 -8.18 -7.33 -23.70
CA VAL A 331 -9.60 -7.64 -23.43
C VAL A 331 -10.34 -8.21 -24.65
N GLU A 332 -9.84 -7.97 -25.86
CA GLU A 332 -10.37 -8.50 -27.13
C GLU A 332 -9.65 -9.79 -27.54
#